data_AF-A0A1S8CYE6-F1
#
_entry.id   AF-A0A1S8CYE6-F1
#
_cell.length_a   1.000
_cell.length_b   1.000
_cell.length_c   1.000
_cell.angle_alpha   90.00
_cell.angle_beta   90.00
_cell.angle_gamma   90.00
#
_symmetry.space_group_name_H-M   'P 1'
#
loop_
_entity.id
_entity.type
_entity.pdbx_description
1 polymer ?
#
loop_
_entity_poly.entity_id
_entity_poly.type
_entity_poly.pdbx_seq_one_letter_code
_entity_poly.pdbx_strand_id
1 'polypeptide(L)'
;ARQLRRWEEQAAIRAAAAWLAARPQRGIDVLGRGSGAGQAERDLPPRAAMVVAFLEATLLMLEGQGQGSAPGDIARVYRPVAPDVWTLPDALAWLRQALEEQPGEVDLLGVGAGRTPAPATPLRQRSAVASTFLAGLELARQHAVTLQQDSAFGGIRVQAVP
;
A
#
# COMPACT_ATOMS: atom_id res chain seq x y z
N ALA A 1 48.32 -15.76 21.81
CA ALA A 1 46.99 -15.31 22.30
C ALA A 1 46.29 -14.32 21.37
N ARG A 2 46.83 -13.11 21.11
CA ARG A 2 46.16 -12.08 20.27
C ARG A 2 45.96 -12.48 18.80
N GLN A 3 46.93 -13.16 18.20
CA GLN A 3 46.78 -13.67 16.84
C GLN A 3 45.71 -14.77 16.76
N LEU A 4 45.72 -15.75 17.66
CA LEU A 4 44.70 -16.80 17.68
C LEU A 4 43.27 -16.25 17.73
N ARG A 5 42.98 -15.28 18.62
CA ARG A 5 41.67 -14.61 18.67
C ARG A 5 41.27 -13.93 17.36
N ARG A 6 42.22 -13.25 16.70
CA ARG A 6 41.94 -12.62 15.40
C ARG A 6 41.57 -13.65 14.33
N TRP A 7 42.19 -14.83 14.37
CA TRP A 7 41.89 -15.91 13.42
C TRP A 7 40.53 -16.55 13.73
N GLU A 8 40.18 -16.72 15.01
CA GLU A 8 38.87 -17.19 15.46
C GLU A 8 37.76 -16.20 15.08
N GLU A 9 37.95 -14.90 15.30
CA GLU A 9 37.01 -13.84 14.91
C GLU A 9 36.82 -13.81 13.38
N GLN A 10 37.90 -13.91 12.61
CA GLN A 10 37.80 -13.97 11.15
C GLN A 10 37.08 -15.24 10.66
N ALA A 11 37.32 -16.39 11.29
CA ALA A 11 36.62 -17.61 10.97
C ALA A 11 35.12 -17.50 11.26
N ALA A 12 34.76 -16.90 12.41
CA ALA A 12 33.37 -16.65 12.78
C ALA A 12 32.67 -15.69 11.80
N ILE A 13 33.32 -14.58 11.42
CA ILE A 13 32.79 -13.62 10.44
C ILE A 13 32.58 -14.30 9.08
N ARG A 14 33.53 -15.13 8.63
CA ARG A 14 33.39 -15.85 7.35
C ARG A 14 32.27 -16.88 7.38
N ALA A 15 32.12 -17.61 8.49
CA ALA A 15 31.02 -18.55 8.66
C ALA A 15 29.66 -17.83 8.65
N ALA A 16 29.54 -16.69 9.34
CA ALA A 16 28.33 -15.87 9.34
C ALA A 16 28.02 -15.31 7.94
N ALA A 17 29.04 -14.83 7.23
CA ALA A 17 28.88 -14.33 5.86
C ALA A 17 28.43 -15.44 4.90
N ALA A 18 29.01 -16.63 4.99
CA ALA A 18 28.61 -17.78 4.18
C ALA A 18 27.16 -18.22 4.49
N TRP A 19 26.79 -18.22 5.77
CA TRP A 19 25.42 -18.52 6.19
C TRP A 19 24.41 -17.50 5.65
N LEU A 20 24.73 -16.19 5.70
CA LEU A 20 23.88 -15.15 5.12
C LEU A 20 23.80 -15.24 3.59
N ALA A 21 24.91 -15.57 2.92
CA ALA A 21 24.97 -15.73 1.48
C ALA A 21 24.11 -16.91 0.96
N ALA A 22 23.93 -17.95 1.77
CA ALA A 22 23.09 -19.09 1.44
C ALA A 22 21.58 -18.81 1.56
N ARG A 23 21.18 -17.63 2.06
CA ARG A 23 19.77 -17.24 2.20
C ARG A 23 19.32 -16.38 1.02
N PRO A 24 18.02 -16.41 0.67
CA PRO A 24 17.49 -15.54 -0.36
C PRO A 24 17.64 -14.06 0.02
N GLN A 25 18.24 -13.26 -0.85
CA GLN A 25 18.55 -11.85 -0.64
C GLN A 25 17.64 -10.96 -1.50
N ARG A 26 16.84 -10.13 -0.85
CA ARG A 26 15.98 -9.14 -1.53
C ARG A 26 16.84 -8.15 -2.32
N GLY A 27 16.54 -7.97 -3.60
CA GLY A 27 17.24 -7.04 -4.50
C GLY A 27 18.43 -7.63 -5.26
N ILE A 28 18.85 -8.85 -4.91
CA ILE A 28 19.80 -9.66 -5.69
C ILE A 28 19.07 -10.84 -6.31
N ASP A 29 18.31 -11.58 -5.50
CA ASP A 29 17.53 -12.73 -5.95
C ASP A 29 16.13 -12.33 -6.41
N VAL A 30 15.69 -12.93 -7.52
CA VAL A 30 14.32 -12.78 -8.03
C VAL A 30 13.42 -13.80 -7.34
N LEU A 31 12.65 -13.34 -6.37
CA LEU A 31 11.66 -14.17 -5.68
C LEU A 31 10.39 -14.28 -6.54
N GLY A 32 10.30 -15.37 -7.30
CA GLY A 32 9.11 -15.68 -8.10
C GLY A 32 7.87 -15.82 -7.23
N ARG A 33 6.74 -15.26 -7.68
CA ARG A 33 5.46 -15.40 -6.96
C ARG A 33 5.01 -16.87 -7.09
N GLY A 34 4.96 -17.60 -5.97
CA GLY A 34 4.47 -18.99 -5.92
C GLY A 34 5.55 -20.09 -6.08
N SER A 35 6.83 -19.75 -6.17
CA SER A 35 7.90 -20.77 -6.04
C SER A 35 8.02 -21.15 -4.57
N GLY A 36 7.33 -22.24 -4.20
CA GLY A 36 7.13 -22.68 -2.84
C GLY A 36 8.38 -22.59 -1.97
N ALA A 37 8.24 -21.85 -0.87
CA ALA A 37 9.10 -21.95 0.30
C ALA A 37 8.87 -23.30 1.01
N GLY A 38 9.06 -24.43 0.29
CA GLY A 38 8.69 -25.77 0.76
C GLY A 38 9.43 -26.24 2.02
N GLN A 39 10.50 -25.55 2.42
CA GLN A 39 11.22 -25.81 3.65
C GLN A 39 11.09 -24.65 4.66
N ALA A 40 11.25 -23.40 4.22
CA ALA A 40 11.19 -22.24 5.11
C ALA A 40 9.79 -21.99 5.69
N GLU A 41 8.72 -22.38 4.99
CA GLU A 41 7.34 -22.21 5.47
C GLU A 41 6.96 -23.22 6.57
N ARG A 42 7.67 -24.35 6.66
CA ARG A 42 7.46 -25.38 7.69
C ARG A 42 8.08 -25.00 9.04
N ASP A 43 9.07 -24.11 9.03
CA ASP A 43 9.76 -23.63 10.23
C ASP A 43 9.17 -22.31 10.76
N LEU A 44 8.08 -21.80 10.16
CA LEU A 44 7.40 -20.65 10.77
C LEU A 44 6.75 -21.10 12.08
N PRO A 45 6.88 -20.29 13.14
CA PRO A 45 6.16 -20.55 14.36
C PRO A 45 4.66 -20.58 14.06
N PRO A 46 3.85 -21.35 14.82
CA PRO A 46 2.41 -21.41 14.62
C PRO A 46 1.81 -20.02 14.50
N ARG A 47 0.77 -19.85 13.67
CA ARG A 47 0.14 -18.54 13.42
C ARG A 47 -0.16 -17.75 14.70
N ALA A 48 -0.55 -18.43 15.78
CA ALA A 48 -0.75 -17.82 17.09
C ALA A 48 0.53 -17.18 17.66
N ALA A 49 1.67 -17.87 17.59
CA ALA A 49 2.96 -17.35 18.03
C ALA A 49 3.45 -16.18 17.14
N MET A 50 3.16 -16.20 15.83
CA MET A 50 3.43 -15.04 14.97
C MET A 50 2.60 -13.82 15.35
N VAL A 51 1.31 -14.01 15.68
CA VAL A 51 0.43 -12.92 16.12
C VAL A 51 0.89 -12.35 17.46
N VAL A 52 1.27 -13.21 18.40
CA VAL A 52 1.83 -12.77 19.69
C VAL A 52 3.13 -11.99 19.49
N ALA A 53 4.09 -12.52 18.71
CA ALA A 53 5.35 -11.83 18.41
C ALA A 53 5.12 -10.48 17.69
N PHE A 54 4.11 -10.41 16.82
CA PHE A 54 3.72 -9.16 16.18
C PHE A 54 3.15 -8.15 17.18
N LEU A 55 2.27 -8.58 18.08
CA LEU A 55 1.71 -7.71 19.13
C LEU A 55 2.80 -7.24 20.10
N GLU A 56 3.72 -8.12 20.50
CA GLU A 56 4.89 -7.78 21.34
C GLU A 56 5.79 -6.75 20.66
N ALA A 57 6.13 -6.95 19.38
CA ALA A 57 6.91 -5.98 18.62
C ALA A 57 6.20 -4.63 18.48
N THR A 58 4.87 -4.65 18.33
CA THR A 58 4.06 -3.42 18.25
C THR A 58 4.03 -2.69 19.58
N LEU A 59 3.90 -3.43 20.70
CA LEU A 59 3.96 -2.87 22.05
C LEU A 59 5.34 -2.26 22.34
N LEU A 60 6.44 -2.95 22.02
CA LEU A 60 7.80 -2.40 22.15
C LEU A 60 8.00 -1.12 21.34
N MET A 61 7.44 -1.08 20.12
CA MET A 61 7.46 0.14 19.31
C MET A 61 6.68 1.27 19.98
N LEU A 62 5.51 1.00 20.55
CA LEU A 62 4.69 2.01 21.22
C LEU A 62 5.30 2.47 22.56
N GLU A 63 5.89 1.57 23.34
CA GLU A 63 6.56 1.85 24.61
C GLU A 63 7.87 2.63 24.39
N GLY A 64 8.62 2.30 23.33
CA GLY A 64 9.82 3.02 22.92
C GLY A 64 9.55 4.45 22.41
N GLN A 65 8.31 4.80 22.09
CA GLN A 65 7.91 6.18 21.76
C GLN A 65 7.68 7.04 23.01
N GLY A 66 7.51 6.42 24.20
CA GLY A 66 7.26 7.11 25.47
C GLY A 66 8.51 7.40 26.29
N GLN A 67 9.61 6.70 26.05
CA GLN A 67 10.89 6.94 26.73
C GLN A 67 11.77 7.82 25.85
N GLY A 68 11.79 9.12 26.17
CA GLY A 68 12.47 10.17 25.44
C GLY A 68 13.85 9.77 24.94
N SER A 69 13.94 9.52 23.64
CA SER A 69 15.22 9.41 22.95
C SER A 69 15.89 10.78 22.99
N ALA A 70 17.13 10.80 23.48
CA ALA A 70 17.98 11.98 23.49
C ALA A 70 18.05 12.61 22.09
N PRO A 71 18.14 13.95 21.98
CA PRO A 71 18.17 14.65 20.70
C PRO A 71 19.49 14.33 19.96
N GLY A 72 19.48 13.29 19.14
CA GLY A 72 20.64 12.90 18.33
C GLY A 72 20.51 11.56 17.62
N ASP A 73 19.79 10.59 18.21
CA ASP A 73 19.73 9.20 17.71
C ASP A 73 18.36 8.82 17.15
N ILE A 74 17.68 9.79 16.54
CA ILE A 74 16.48 9.52 15.75
C ILE A 74 16.96 8.86 14.47
N ALA A 75 17.09 7.53 14.49
CA ALA A 75 17.10 6.72 13.28
C ALA A 75 16.03 7.29 12.36
N ARG A 76 16.46 7.91 11.25
CA ARG A 76 15.60 8.64 10.32
C ARG A 76 14.39 7.77 10.05
N VAL A 77 13.25 8.12 10.65
CA VAL A 77 12.00 7.38 10.50
C VAL A 77 11.73 7.36 9.00
N TYR A 78 11.97 6.22 8.37
CA TYR A 78 11.75 6.06 6.94
C TYR A 78 10.27 6.28 6.70
N ARG A 79 9.94 7.44 6.14
CA ARG A 79 8.60 7.75 5.64
C ARG A 79 8.67 7.60 4.13
N PRO A 80 8.12 6.51 3.57
CA PRO A 80 7.95 6.42 2.13
C PRO A 80 7.19 7.66 1.66
N VAL A 81 7.67 8.29 0.58
CA VAL A 81 6.92 9.37 -0.05
C VAL A 81 5.62 8.76 -0.58
N ALA A 82 4.48 9.25 -0.08
CA ALA A 82 3.19 8.82 -0.56
C ALA A 82 3.08 9.17 -2.06
N PRO A 83 2.67 8.22 -2.92
CA PRO A 83 2.50 8.52 -4.34
C PRO A 83 1.38 9.54 -4.52
N ASP A 84 1.58 10.49 -5.43
CA ASP A 84 0.55 11.45 -5.83
C ASP A 84 -0.55 10.72 -6.64
N VAL A 85 -1.59 10.30 -5.93
CA VAL A 85 -2.76 9.59 -6.45
C VAL A 85 -4.04 10.35 -6.15
N TRP A 86 -5.02 10.22 -7.02
CA TRP A 86 -6.39 10.64 -6.75
C TRP A 86 -7.08 9.60 -5.89
N THR A 87 -7.38 9.97 -4.64
CA THR A 87 -7.89 9.01 -3.67
C THR A 87 -9.39 8.75 -3.86
N LEU A 88 -9.88 7.64 -3.28
CA LEU A 88 -11.32 7.35 -3.28
C LEU A 88 -12.14 8.42 -2.53
N PRO A 89 -11.72 8.91 -1.35
CA PRO A 89 -12.39 10.03 -0.68
C PRO A 89 -12.50 11.28 -1.58
N ASP A 90 -11.45 11.63 -2.31
CA ASP A 90 -11.48 12.77 -3.24
C ASP A 90 -12.53 12.55 -4.32
N ALA A 91 -12.55 11.36 -4.93
CA ALA A 91 -13.55 11.00 -5.94
C ALA A 91 -14.99 10.99 -5.40
N LEU A 92 -15.23 10.53 -4.16
CA LEU A 92 -16.56 10.54 -3.54
C LEU A 92 -17.06 11.96 -3.26
N ALA A 93 -16.23 12.79 -2.65
CA ALA A 93 -16.57 14.18 -2.37
C ALA A 93 -16.90 14.92 -3.67
N TRP A 94 -16.07 14.69 -4.68
CA TRP A 94 -16.20 15.31 -5.98
C TRP A 94 -17.44 14.86 -6.75
N LEU A 95 -17.73 13.55 -6.78
CA LEU A 95 -18.89 13.02 -7.50
C LEU A 95 -20.21 13.50 -6.87
N ARG A 96 -20.26 13.63 -5.53
CA ARG A 96 -21.41 14.23 -4.84
C ARG A 96 -21.61 15.69 -5.25
N GLN A 97 -20.55 16.49 -5.21
CA GLN A 97 -20.61 17.88 -5.64
C GLN A 97 -21.08 18.01 -7.10
N ALA A 98 -20.59 17.15 -8.00
CA ALA A 98 -20.99 17.18 -9.40
C ALA A 98 -22.48 16.86 -9.60
N LEU A 99 -23.02 15.91 -8.84
CA LEU A 99 -24.44 15.55 -8.86
C LEU A 99 -25.34 16.63 -8.25
N GLU A 100 -24.83 17.40 -7.29
CA GLU A 100 -25.51 18.57 -6.73
C GLU A 100 -25.53 19.76 -7.70
N GLU A 101 -24.42 20.02 -8.40
CA GLU A 101 -24.29 21.13 -9.36
C GLU A 101 -25.10 20.90 -10.64
N GLN A 102 -25.21 19.65 -11.10
CA GLN A 102 -25.93 19.28 -12.32
C GLN A 102 -26.98 18.21 -11.99
N PRO A 103 -28.18 18.63 -11.55
CA PRO A 103 -29.28 17.70 -11.31
C PRO A 103 -29.70 17.07 -12.63
N GLY A 104 -29.40 15.79 -12.80
CA GLY A 104 -29.67 15.05 -14.03
C GLY A 104 -28.74 13.85 -14.19
N GLU A 105 -28.80 13.26 -15.38
CA GLU A 105 -27.92 12.17 -15.77
C GLU A 105 -26.59 12.73 -16.28
N VAL A 106 -25.48 12.24 -15.73
CA VAL A 106 -24.12 12.71 -16.03
C VAL A 106 -23.21 11.54 -16.41
N ASP A 107 -22.23 11.77 -17.30
CA ASP A 107 -21.23 10.75 -17.63
C ASP A 107 -20.23 10.59 -16.48
N LEU A 108 -20.23 9.44 -15.80
CA LEU A 108 -19.43 9.15 -14.63
C LEU A 108 -17.93 9.44 -14.85
N LEU A 109 -17.38 9.02 -16.00
CA LEU A 109 -15.95 9.14 -16.26
C LEU A 109 -15.58 10.48 -16.91
N GLY A 110 -16.47 11.07 -17.72
CA GLY A 110 -16.31 12.43 -18.24
C GLY A 110 -16.27 13.48 -17.13
N VAL A 111 -17.01 13.22 -16.06
CA VAL A 111 -17.13 14.08 -14.89
C VAL A 111 -15.78 13.95 -14.12
N GLY A 112 -15.33 12.75 -13.75
CA GLY A 112 -14.11 12.59 -12.93
C GLY A 112 -12.75 12.83 -13.64
N ALA A 113 -12.61 12.44 -14.91
CA ALA A 113 -11.31 12.48 -15.61
C ALA A 113 -10.94 13.89 -16.12
N GLY A 114 -11.94 14.75 -16.39
CA GLY A 114 -11.72 16.09 -16.95
C GLY A 114 -11.17 17.13 -15.96
N ARG A 115 -11.17 16.85 -14.66
CA ARG A 115 -10.84 17.84 -13.61
C ARG A 115 -9.60 17.55 -12.77
N THR A 116 -8.78 16.55 -13.10
CA THR A 116 -7.43 16.52 -12.50
C THR A 116 -6.67 17.78 -12.90
N PRO A 117 -6.31 18.68 -11.96
CA PRO A 117 -5.62 19.92 -12.30
C PRO A 117 -4.32 19.61 -13.06
N ALA A 118 -4.14 20.27 -14.21
CA ALA A 118 -2.95 20.13 -15.00
C ALA A 118 -1.79 20.95 -14.39
N PRO A 119 -0.55 20.43 -14.39
CA PRO A 119 -0.14 19.11 -14.89
C PRO A 119 -0.33 18.00 -13.83
N ALA A 120 -1.09 16.95 -14.17
CA ALA A 120 -1.23 15.74 -13.35
C ALA A 120 -0.31 14.62 -13.86
N THR A 121 0.32 13.87 -12.95
CA THR A 121 1.16 12.72 -13.33
C THR A 121 0.33 11.60 -14.00
N PRO A 122 0.92 10.75 -14.86
CA PRO A 122 0.20 9.61 -15.46
C PRO A 122 -0.37 8.62 -14.43
N LEU A 123 0.25 8.52 -13.25
CA LEU A 123 -0.30 7.74 -12.15
C LEU A 123 -1.58 8.39 -11.60
N ARG A 124 -1.54 9.71 -11.35
CA ARG A 124 -2.68 10.48 -10.85
C ARG A 124 -3.88 10.40 -11.78
N GLN A 125 -3.67 10.53 -13.09
CA GLN A 125 -4.73 10.40 -14.09
C GLN A 125 -5.40 9.01 -14.06
N ARG A 126 -4.60 7.93 -14.03
CA ARG A 126 -5.12 6.56 -13.95
C ARG A 126 -5.87 6.30 -12.64
N SER A 127 -5.34 6.80 -11.52
CA SER A 127 -6.03 6.70 -10.23
C SER A 127 -7.32 7.52 -10.19
N ALA A 128 -7.42 8.64 -10.90
CA ALA A 128 -8.66 9.42 -10.97
C ALA A 128 -9.76 8.62 -11.65
N VAL A 129 -9.48 8.02 -12.81
CA VAL A 129 -10.44 7.14 -13.51
C VAL A 129 -10.88 5.98 -12.61
N ALA A 130 -9.92 5.28 -11.99
CA ALA A 130 -10.21 4.13 -11.13
C ALA A 130 -11.02 4.52 -9.88
N SER A 131 -10.62 5.57 -9.18
CA SER A 131 -11.28 6.04 -7.96
C SER A 131 -12.66 6.62 -8.24
N THR A 132 -12.87 7.32 -9.36
CA THR A 132 -14.20 7.80 -9.77
C THR A 132 -15.13 6.65 -10.12
N PHE A 133 -14.65 5.63 -10.83
CA PHE A 133 -15.44 4.43 -11.08
C PHE A 133 -15.84 3.73 -9.78
N LEU A 134 -14.89 3.55 -8.85
CA LEU A 134 -15.16 2.99 -7.52
C LEU A 134 -16.14 3.84 -6.71
N ALA A 135 -16.02 5.17 -6.77
CA ALA A 135 -16.95 6.08 -6.09
C ALA A 135 -18.39 5.92 -6.63
N GLY A 136 -18.55 5.79 -7.96
CA GLY A 136 -19.85 5.50 -8.57
C GLY A 136 -20.45 4.19 -8.07
N LEU A 137 -19.65 3.12 -8.01
CA LEU A 137 -20.10 1.82 -7.47
C LEU A 137 -20.44 1.90 -5.98
N GLU A 138 -19.67 2.63 -5.20
CA GLU A 138 -19.89 2.77 -3.76
C GLU A 138 -21.17 3.56 -3.46
N LEU A 139 -21.45 4.63 -4.22
CA LEU A 139 -22.72 5.37 -4.10
C LEU A 139 -23.91 4.53 -4.58
N ALA A 140 -23.75 3.73 -5.65
CA ALA A 140 -24.80 2.83 -6.13
C ALA A 140 -25.10 1.74 -5.09
N ARG A 141 -24.07 1.18 -4.45
CA ARG A 141 -24.20 0.22 -3.33
C ARG A 141 -24.98 0.82 -2.16
N GLN A 142 -24.86 2.13 -1.94
CA GLN A 142 -25.57 2.89 -0.91
C GLN A 142 -26.98 3.35 -1.35
N HIS A 143 -27.42 3.00 -2.57
CA HIS A 143 -28.68 3.46 -3.16
C HIS A 143 -28.78 4.99 -3.30
N ALA A 144 -27.64 5.69 -3.31
CA ALA A 144 -27.59 7.15 -3.48
C ALA A 144 -27.63 7.57 -4.96
N VAL A 145 -27.23 6.67 -5.86
CA VAL A 145 -27.23 6.89 -7.31
C VAL A 145 -27.70 5.65 -8.05
N THR A 146 -28.22 5.84 -9.25
CA THR A 146 -28.39 4.77 -10.25
C THR A 146 -27.27 4.86 -11.28
N LEU A 147 -26.87 3.69 -11.81
CA LEU A 147 -25.88 3.58 -12.88
C LEU A 147 -26.53 2.91 -14.09
N GLN A 148 -26.32 3.49 -15.28
CA GLN A 148 -26.77 2.92 -16.55
C GLN A 148 -25.59 2.76 -17.51
N GLN A 149 -25.56 1.62 -18.21
CA GLN A 149 -24.56 1.32 -19.23
C GLN A 149 -25.22 0.48 -20.34
N ASP A 150 -25.22 1.00 -21.57
CA ASP A 150 -25.96 0.39 -22.68
C ASP A 150 -25.22 -0.77 -23.35
N SER A 151 -23.89 -0.81 -23.22
CA SER A 151 -23.02 -1.84 -23.81
C SER A 151 -21.76 -2.04 -22.99
N ALA A 152 -21.16 -3.23 -23.10
CA ALA A 152 -19.89 -3.52 -22.44
C ALA A 152 -18.82 -2.51 -22.86
N PHE A 153 -18.15 -1.90 -21.88
CA PHE A 153 -17.17 -0.82 -22.08
C PHE A 153 -17.72 0.46 -22.74
N GLY A 154 -19.05 0.60 -22.84
CA GLY A 154 -19.70 1.84 -23.19
C GLY A 154 -19.65 2.86 -22.05
N GLY A 155 -20.04 4.10 -22.34
CA GLY A 155 -20.15 5.17 -21.35
C GLY A 155 -21.07 4.77 -20.20
N ILE A 156 -20.72 5.22 -18.99
CA ILE A 156 -21.47 4.93 -17.77
C ILE A 156 -22.15 6.22 -17.35
N ARG A 157 -23.48 6.20 -17.35
CA ARG A 157 -24.28 7.32 -16.89
C ARG A 157 -24.65 7.13 -15.43
N VAL A 158 -24.58 8.21 -14.66
CA VAL A 158 -24.91 8.24 -13.23
C VAL A 158 -25.98 9.30 -12.98
N GLN A 159 -26.94 8.97 -12.13
CA GLN A 159 -28.02 9.89 -11.73
C GLN A 159 -28.28 9.75 -10.23
N ALA A 160 -28.48 10.87 -9.53
CA ALA A 160 -28.87 10.84 -8.12
C ALA A 160 -30.26 10.24 -7.94
N VAL A 161 -30.43 9.42 -6.90
CA VAL A 161 -31.76 8.93 -6.48
C VAL A 161 -32.43 10.03 -5.64
N PRO A 162 -33.68 10.42 -5.95
CA PRO A 162 -34.42 11.43 -5.18
C PRO A 162 -34.79 10.98 -3.76
#